data_AF-A0A9Q1QYN3-F1
#
_entry.id   AF-A0A9Q1QYN3-F1
#
_cell.length_a   1.000
_cell.length_b   1.000
_cell.length_c   1.000
_cell.angle_alpha   90.00
_cell.angle_beta   90.00
_cell.angle_gamma   90.00
#
_symmetry.space_group_name_H-M   'P 1'
#
loop_
_entity.id
_entity.type
_entity.pdbx_description
1 polymer ?
#
loop_
_entity_poly.entity_id
_entity_poly.type
_entity_poly.pdbx_seq_one_letter_code
_entity_poly.pdbx_strand_id
1 'polypeptide(L)'
;MYLQPDIAAPGTAILAAWRANDTEVVLAGHEPPLFNFLSGTSVSSRHVSAIAAILKSENRTWSPSAIKSAIMTTPVHESNLKSPMLINSAYGNFLATPYDFGAGVATISRSLKPGLVYETENQV
;
A
#
# COMPACT_ATOMS: atom_id res chain seq x y z
N MET A 1 -3.27 12.72 20.21
CA MET A 1 -2.30 12.43 19.14
C MET A 1 -2.78 11.16 18.45
N TYR A 2 -2.92 11.15 17.12
CA TYR A 2 -3.47 10.01 16.36
C TYR A 2 -2.32 9.37 15.57
N LEU A 3 -2.22 8.03 15.55
CA LEU A 3 -1.15 7.32 14.85
C LEU A 3 -1.45 7.28 13.35
N GLN A 4 -0.52 7.80 12.55
CA GLN A 4 -0.54 7.71 11.09
C GLN A 4 0.89 7.51 10.57
N PRO A 5 1.06 6.89 9.38
CA PRO A 5 0.02 6.33 8.50
C PRO A 5 -0.61 5.05 9.06
N ASP A 6 -1.67 4.55 8.41
CA ASP A 6 -2.33 3.30 8.83
C ASP A 6 -1.56 2.05 8.37
N ILE A 7 -1.08 2.05 7.12
CA ILE A 7 -0.46 0.89 6.46
C ILE A 7 0.46 1.35 5.32
N ALA A 8 1.51 0.58 5.03
CA ALA A 8 2.37 0.77 3.87
C ALA A 8 2.06 -0.23 2.74
N ALA A 9 2.39 0.15 1.50
CA ALA A 9 2.27 -0.70 0.32
C ALA A 9 3.30 -0.28 -0.74
N PRO A 10 3.62 -1.14 -1.73
CA PRO A 10 4.58 -0.82 -2.78
C PRO A 10 4.21 0.47 -3.53
N GLY A 11 5.16 1.38 -3.65
CA GLY A 11 4.93 2.66 -4.34
C GLY A 11 6.18 3.30 -4.91
N THR A 12 7.30 2.58 -4.99
CA THR A 12 8.55 3.09 -5.59
C THR A 12 8.87 2.24 -6.81
N ALA A 13 9.18 2.88 -7.94
CA ALA A 13 9.53 2.24 -9.19
C ALA A 13 8.52 1.16 -9.64
N ILE A 14 7.23 1.51 -9.58
CA ILE A 14 6.14 0.63 -10.02
C ILE A 14 5.87 0.88 -11.51
N LEU A 15 5.90 -0.19 -12.31
CA LEU A 15 5.51 -0.13 -13.72
C LEU A 15 3.98 -0.05 -13.83
N ALA A 16 3.48 0.99 -14.49
CA ALA A 16 2.05 1.18 -14.69
C ALA A 16 1.76 1.69 -16.11
N ALA A 17 0.52 1.49 -16.57
CA ALA A 17 0.09 2.03 -17.86
C ALA A 17 0.22 3.56 -17.88
N TRP A 18 0.64 4.09 -19.02
CA TRP A 18 0.89 5.51 -19.22
C TRP A 18 0.19 6.04 -20.46
N ARG A 19 0.07 7.36 -20.54
CA ARG A 19 -0.60 8.02 -21.66
C ARG A 19 0.29 7.96 -22.89
N ALA A 20 -0.22 7.37 -23.97
CA ALA A 20 0.50 7.18 -25.24
C ALA A 20 0.74 8.50 -26.03
N ASN A 21 0.33 9.65 -25.50
CA ASN A 21 0.54 10.97 -26.11
C ASN A 21 1.45 11.86 -25.25
N ASP A 22 2.05 11.31 -24.19
CA ASP A 22 2.96 12.07 -23.34
C ASP A 22 4.35 12.12 -23.98
N THR A 23 4.69 13.28 -24.52
CA THR A 23 5.97 13.52 -25.19
C THR A 23 7.12 13.83 -24.22
N GLU A 24 6.84 14.12 -22.95
CA GLU A 24 7.87 14.49 -21.97
C GLU A 24 8.73 13.29 -21.55
N VAL A 25 8.15 12.09 -21.58
CA VAL A 25 8.80 10.83 -21.20
C VAL A 25 9.33 10.04 -22.40
N VAL A 26 9.26 10.61 -23.61
CA VAL A 26 9.75 9.99 -24.85
C VAL A 26 11.27 10.01 -24.88
N LEU A 27 11.87 8.84 -25.11
CA LEU A 27 13.29 8.74 -25.43
C LEU A 27 13.53 9.19 -26.87
N ALA A 28 14.62 9.90 -27.13
CA ALA A 28 14.96 10.37 -28.47
C ALA A 28 14.90 9.23 -29.51
N GLY A 29 14.15 9.44 -30.60
CA GLY A 29 13.98 8.44 -31.66
C GLY A 29 12.99 7.32 -31.36
N HIS A 30 12.23 7.39 -30.26
CA HIS A 30 11.22 6.38 -29.89
C HIS A 30 9.81 6.97 -29.86
N GLU A 31 8.81 6.10 -29.95
CA GLU A 31 7.42 6.47 -29.71
C GLU A 31 7.14 6.63 -28.20
N PRO A 32 6.10 7.39 -27.81
CA PRO A 32 5.66 7.48 -26.42
C PRO A 32 5.40 6.09 -25.81
N PRO A 33 5.94 5.81 -24.61
CA PRO A 33 5.81 4.49 -24.02
C PRO A 33 4.37 4.28 -23.51
N LEU A 34 3.83 3.07 -23.71
CA LEU A 34 2.53 2.67 -23.16
C LEU A 34 2.57 2.40 -21.65
N PHE A 35 3.76 2.30 -21.07
CA PHE A 35 4.00 2.06 -19.65
C PHE A 35 5.12 2.95 -19.14
N ASN A 36 5.05 3.34 -17.87
CA ASN A 36 6.06 4.15 -17.24
C ASN A 36 6.30 3.69 -15.78
N PHE A 37 7.50 3.94 -15.28
CA PHE A 37 7.83 3.71 -13.86
C PHE A 37 7.42 4.92 -13.03
N LEU A 38 6.54 4.68 -12.07
CA LEU A 38 6.01 5.70 -11.17
C LEU A 38 6.45 5.45 -9.74
N SER A 39 6.73 6.54 -9.03
CA SER A 39 7.04 6.52 -7.60
C SER A 39 6.17 7.53 -6.87
N GLY A 40 5.63 7.14 -5.72
CA GLY A 40 4.86 8.00 -4.83
C GLY A 40 3.80 7.26 -4.03
N THR A 41 3.35 7.89 -2.95
CA THR A 41 2.27 7.39 -2.08
C THR A 41 0.94 7.26 -2.82
N SER A 42 0.73 8.02 -3.90
CA SER A 42 -0.42 7.85 -4.80
C SER A 42 -0.45 6.47 -5.45
N VAL A 43 0.71 5.87 -5.73
CA VAL A 43 0.82 4.52 -6.29
C VAL A 43 0.61 3.47 -5.20
N SER A 44 1.19 3.67 -4.01
CA SER A 44 0.91 2.82 -2.83
C SER A 44 -0.58 2.77 -2.51
N SER A 45 -1.28 3.91 -2.56
CA SER A 45 -2.71 3.99 -2.27
C SER A 45 -3.56 3.14 -3.24
N ARG A 46 -3.18 3.05 -4.52
CA ARG A 46 -3.86 2.18 -5.49
C ARG A 46 -3.73 0.70 -5.14
N HIS A 47 -2.56 0.26 -4.66
CA HIS A 47 -2.39 -1.12 -4.18
C HIS A 47 -3.30 -1.40 -2.98
N VAL A 48 -3.33 -0.52 -1.97
CA VAL A 48 -4.22 -0.69 -0.81
C VAL A 48 -5.69 -0.70 -1.22
N SER A 49 -6.09 0.18 -2.15
CA SER A 49 -7.45 0.24 -2.67
C SER A 49 -7.86 -1.05 -3.38
N ALA A 50 -6.95 -1.66 -4.15
CA ALA A 50 -7.19 -2.94 -4.80
C ALA A 50 -7.37 -4.06 -3.76
N ILE A 51 -6.54 -4.10 -2.71
CA ILE A 51 -6.69 -5.05 -1.60
C ILE A 51 -8.06 -4.88 -0.94
N ALA A 52 -8.45 -3.64 -0.62
CA ALA A 52 -9.74 -3.35 0.00
C ALA A 52 -10.92 -3.78 -0.90
N ALA A 53 -10.82 -3.57 -2.22
CA ALA A 53 -11.83 -4.02 -3.17
C ALA A 53 -11.96 -5.55 -3.21
N ILE A 54 -10.84 -6.28 -3.21
CA ILE A 54 -10.83 -7.75 -3.14
C ILE A 54 -11.46 -8.24 -1.82
N LEU A 55 -11.10 -7.62 -0.70
CA LEU A 55 -11.71 -7.97 0.60
C LEU A 55 -13.21 -7.72 0.61
N LYS A 56 -13.67 -6.61 0.00
CA LYS A 56 -15.10 -6.32 -0.12
C LYS A 56 -15.82 -7.28 -1.07
N SER A 57 -15.17 -7.75 -2.13
CA SER A 57 -15.79 -8.71 -3.05
C SER A 57 -15.99 -10.09 -2.40
N GLU A 58 -15.00 -10.53 -1.61
CA GLU A 58 -15.05 -11.81 -0.88
C GLU A 58 -15.96 -11.72 0.36
N ASN A 59 -15.95 -10.60 1.08
CA ASN A 59 -16.74 -10.38 2.28
C ASN A 59 -17.70 -9.19 2.10
N ARG A 60 -18.74 -9.38 1.29
CA ARG A 60 -19.67 -8.30 0.90
C ARG A 60 -20.36 -7.59 2.08
N THR A 61 -20.52 -8.25 3.21
CA THR A 61 -21.15 -7.70 4.42
C THR A 61 -20.20 -6.84 5.26
N TRP A 62 -18.88 -6.93 5.07
CA TRP A 62 -17.94 -6.16 5.89
C TRP A 62 -18.10 -4.65 5.68
N SER A 63 -18.09 -3.91 6.79
CA SER A 63 -18.01 -2.46 6.79
C SER A 63 -16.63 -1.96 6.31
N PRO A 64 -16.51 -0.68 5.93
CA PRO A 64 -15.21 -0.06 5.67
C PRO A 64 -14.22 -0.21 6.83
N SER A 65 -14.70 -0.09 8.08
CA SER A 65 -13.89 -0.29 9.29
C SER A 65 -13.41 -1.73 9.45
N ALA A 66 -14.26 -2.73 9.17
CA ALA A 66 -13.87 -4.13 9.22
C ALA A 66 -12.79 -4.45 8.17
N ILE A 67 -12.92 -3.91 6.95
CA ILE A 67 -11.89 -4.06 5.89
C ILE A 67 -10.57 -3.39 6.31
N LYS A 68 -10.63 -2.14 6.80
CA LYS A 68 -9.44 -1.43 7.28
C LYS A 68 -8.77 -2.22 8.41
N SER A 69 -9.55 -2.71 9.38
CA SER A 69 -9.04 -3.54 10.47
C SER A 69 -8.37 -4.80 9.95
N ALA A 70 -8.99 -5.54 9.04
CA ALA A 70 -8.42 -6.77 8.50
C ALA A 70 -7.05 -6.53 7.84
N ILE A 71 -6.89 -5.42 7.11
CA ILE A 71 -5.62 -5.02 6.50
C ILE A 71 -4.58 -4.67 7.58
N MET A 72 -4.96 -3.89 8.60
CA MET A 72 -4.05 -3.39 9.63
C MET A 72 -3.64 -4.44 10.67
N THR A 73 -4.45 -5.46 10.93
CA THR A 73 -4.13 -6.52 11.91
C THR A 73 -3.37 -7.70 11.31
N THR A 74 -3.30 -7.79 9.98
CA THR A 74 -2.61 -8.87 9.27
C THR A 74 -1.41 -8.46 8.39
N PRO A 75 -0.61 -7.45 8.76
CA PRO A 75 0.41 -6.95 7.87
C PRO A 75 1.69 -7.79 7.95
N VAL A 76 2.68 -7.43 7.12
CA VAL A 76 4.05 -7.93 7.21
C VAL A 76 4.91 -6.88 7.90
N HIS A 77 5.63 -7.27 8.96
CA HIS A 77 6.45 -6.36 9.77
C HIS A 77 7.97 -6.55 9.57
N GLU A 78 8.35 -7.58 8.83
CA GLU A 78 9.76 -7.92 8.60
C GLU A 78 10.11 -7.74 7.14
N SER A 79 11.36 -7.41 6.88
CA SER A 79 11.91 -7.46 5.53
C SER A 79 11.98 -8.92 5.05
N ASN A 80 12.19 -9.09 3.75
CA ASN A 80 12.45 -10.41 3.16
C ASN A 80 13.70 -11.10 3.75
N LEU A 81 14.58 -10.34 4.41
CA LEU A 81 15.78 -10.84 5.11
C LEU A 81 15.49 -11.22 6.57
N LYS A 82 14.22 -11.23 7.00
CA LYS A 82 13.80 -11.46 8.39
C LYS A 82 14.43 -10.46 9.37
N SER A 83 14.63 -9.23 8.90
CA SER A 83 15.15 -8.12 9.69
C SER A 83 14.06 -7.08 9.93
N PRO A 84 14.24 -6.17 10.90
CA PRO A 84 13.38 -5.00 11.03
C PRO A 84 13.29 -4.23 9.71
N MET A 85 12.12 -3.61 9.47
CA MET A 85 11.98 -2.69 8.35
C MET A 85 12.86 -1.46 8.55
N LEU A 86 13.39 -0.95 7.46
CA LEU A 86 14.22 0.24 7.44
C LEU A 86 13.58 1.32 6.58
N ILE A 87 13.72 2.57 6.99
CA ILE A 87 13.49 3.71 6.11
C ILE A 87 14.79 4.04 5.39
N ASN A 88 14.71 4.29 4.09
CA ASN A 88 15.83 4.81 3.31
C ASN A 88 15.71 6.34 3.28
N SER A 89 16.73 7.03 3.79
CA SER A 89 16.82 8.48 3.84
C SER A 89 18.15 8.95 3.26
N ALA A 90 18.24 10.24 2.93
CA ALA A 90 19.47 10.88 2.48
C ALA A 90 20.63 10.72 3.49
N TYR A 91 20.32 10.46 4.77
CA TYR A 91 21.28 10.27 5.85
C TYR A 91 21.61 8.80 6.15
N GLY A 92 21.11 7.86 5.33
CA GLY A 92 21.31 6.42 5.49
C GLY A 92 20.02 5.67 5.81
N ASN A 93 20.18 4.43 6.27
CA ASN A 93 19.06 3.56 6.63
C ASN A 93 18.83 3.58 8.14
N PHE A 94 17.59 3.83 8.56
CA PHE A 94 17.19 3.87 9.97
C PHE A 94 16.10 2.86 10.24
N LEU A 95 15.97 2.42 11.49
CA LEU A 95 14.86 1.57 11.91
C LEU A 95 13.54 2.30 11.65
N ALA A 96 12.65 1.64 10.92
CA ALA A 96 11.33 2.18 10.66
C ALA A 96 10.46 2.06 11.93
N THR A 97 9.69 3.10 12.20
CA THR A 97 8.75 3.18 13.32
C THR A 97 7.31 3.09 12.81
N PRO A 98 6.31 2.91 13.69
CA PRO A 98 4.90 2.99 13.29
C PRO A 98 4.50 4.32 12.64
N TYR A 99 5.27 5.41 12.86
CA TYR A 99 5.04 6.69 12.16
C TYR A 99 5.53 6.70 10.71
N ASP A 100 6.31 5.69 10.30
CA ASP A 100 6.82 5.57 8.93
C ASP A 100 5.95 4.65 8.05
N PHE A 101 5.42 3.56 8.63
CA PHE A 101 4.72 2.53 7.86
C PHE A 101 3.43 2.00 8.52
N GLY A 102 3.00 2.62 9.62
CA GLY A 102 1.79 2.24 10.33
C GLY A 102 1.89 0.85 10.92
N ALA A 103 0.88 0.02 10.64
CA ALA A 103 0.86 -1.34 11.13
C ALA A 103 1.86 -2.27 10.41
N GLY A 104 2.35 -1.95 9.22
CA GLY A 104 3.17 -2.88 8.42
C GLY A 104 2.99 -2.70 6.92
N VAL A 105 3.52 -3.65 6.14
CA VAL A 105 3.26 -3.75 4.70
C VAL A 105 2.00 -4.58 4.45
N ALA A 106 1.07 -4.02 3.68
CA ALA A 106 -0.20 -4.65 3.34
C ALA A 106 0.00 -5.97 2.56
N THR A 107 -0.86 -6.94 2.82
CA THR A 107 -0.88 -8.23 2.10
C THR A 107 -2.32 -8.71 1.91
N ILE A 108 -2.60 -9.36 0.77
CA ILE A 108 -3.92 -9.90 0.45
C ILE A 108 -4.16 -11.21 1.20
N SER A 109 -3.18 -12.11 1.18
CA SER A 109 -3.37 -13.50 1.62
C SER A 109 -3.73 -13.61 3.11
N ARG A 110 -3.12 -12.77 3.96
CA ARG A 110 -3.40 -12.75 5.39
C ARG A 110 -4.67 -11.98 5.72
N SER A 111 -4.96 -10.89 4.99
CA SER A 111 -6.14 -10.05 5.25
C SER A 111 -7.46 -10.70 4.82
N LEU A 112 -7.44 -11.72 3.96
CA LEU A 112 -8.61 -12.53 3.64
C LEU A 112 -9.12 -13.37 4.83
N LYS A 113 -8.26 -13.69 5.79
CA LYS A 113 -8.58 -14.48 6.99
C LYS A 113 -7.99 -13.82 8.24
N PRO A 114 -8.51 -12.66 8.65
CA PRO A 114 -7.93 -11.89 9.76
C PRO A 114 -8.20 -12.50 11.14
N GLY A 115 -9.12 -13.48 11.22
CA GLY A 115 -9.57 -14.09 12.47
C GLY A 115 -10.54 -13.17 13.22
N LEU A 116 -10.08 -11.98 13.63
CA LEU A 116 -10.88 -10.94 14.25
C LEU A 116 -10.73 -9.61 13.50
N VAL A 117 -11.78 -8.79 13.56
CA VAL A 117 -11.81 -7.41 13.07
C VAL A 117 -12.35 -6.47 14.15
N TYR A 118 -11.79 -5.27 14.21
CA TYR A 118 -12.24 -4.18 15.06
C TYR A 118 -13.23 -3.32 14.25
N GLU A 119 -14.52 -3.61 14.39
CA GLU A 119 -15.59 -2.91 13.70
C GLU A 119 -16.04 -1.67 14.48
N THR A 120 -16.35 -0.59 13.76
CA THR A 120 -16.85 0.65 14.34
C THR A 120 -18.14 1.04 13.63
N GLU A 121 -19.13 1.49 14.39
CA GLU A 121 -20.37 2.02 13.83
C GLU A 121 -20.23 3.52 13.57
N ASN A 122 -20.82 4.00 12.48
CA ASN A 122 -21.02 5.45 12.33
C ASN A 122 -22.10 5.87 13.33
N GLN A 123 -21.75 6.70 14.30
CA GLN A 123 -22.78 7.38 15.08
C GLN A 123 -23.48 8.39 14.16
N VAL A 124 -24.76 8.14 13.87
CA VAL A 124 -25.65 9.03 13.12
C VAL A 124 -26.12 10.15 14.03
#